data_AF-A0A6A4X5S1-F1
#
_entry.id   AF-A0A6A4X5S1-F1
#
_cell.length_a   1.000
_cell.length_b   1.000
_cell.length_c   1.000
_cell.angle_alpha   90.00
_cell.angle_beta   90.00
_cell.angle_gamma   90.00
#
_symmetry.space_group_name_H-M   'P 1'
#
loop_
_entity.id
_entity.type
_entity.pdbx_description
1 polymer ?
#
loop_
_entity_poly.entity_id
_entity_poly.type
_entity_poly.pdbx_seq_one_letter_code
_entity_poly.pdbx_strand_id
1 'polypeptide(L)'
;MATNGKTILDAQGFCFEMLNALKEKYGFRTELRLPYDGNWGKRLENGTWNGMVGMVNRSEVNLGVAGFAISQVREEGIDFTIPFYEEPSAILMPPPKPGSKLFAAVLMGRE
;
A
#
# COMPACT_ATOMS: atom_id res chain seq x y z
N MET A 1 -15.15 -1.67 -6.64
CA MET A 1 -14.29 -0.83 -7.50
C MET A 1 -14.72 -1.04 -8.94
N ALA A 2 -15.20 0.01 -9.60
CA ALA A 2 -15.53 -0.03 -11.02
C ALA A 2 -14.34 0.53 -11.83
N THR A 3 -14.02 -0.08 -12.97
CA THR A 3 -12.86 0.30 -13.79
C THR A 3 -13.18 0.30 -15.27
N ASN A 4 -12.60 1.24 -16.03
CA ASN A 4 -12.53 1.20 -17.48
C ASN A 4 -11.05 1.03 -17.89
N GLY A 5 -10.67 -0.19 -18.25
CA GLY A 5 -9.26 -0.55 -18.42
C GLY A 5 -8.50 -0.40 -17.09
N LYS A 6 -7.50 0.48 -17.05
CA LYS A 6 -6.70 0.77 -15.84
C LYS A 6 -7.19 2.01 -15.08
N THR A 7 -8.14 2.75 -15.63
CA THR A 7 -8.74 3.91 -14.96
C THR A 7 -9.82 3.42 -13.99
N ILE A 8 -9.75 3.85 -12.74
CA ILE A 8 -10.74 3.56 -11.72
C ILE A 8 -11.84 4.62 -11.81
N LEU A 9 -13.08 4.17 -11.99
CA LEU A 9 -14.27 5.02 -12.12
C LEU A 9 -14.92 5.28 -10.76
N ASP A 10 -14.90 4.27 -9.88
CA ASP A 10 -15.46 4.36 -8.54
C ASP A 10 -14.69 3.44 -7.59
N ALA A 11 -14.29 3.99 -6.44
CA ALA A 11 -13.57 3.29 -5.38
C ALA A 11 -13.90 3.87 -4.01
N GLN A 12 -13.95 2.98 -3.03
CA GLN A 12 -14.23 3.28 -1.63
C GLN A 12 -13.18 2.63 -0.75
N GLY A 13 -12.95 3.20 0.42
CA GLY A 13 -12.02 2.70 1.41
C GLY A 13 -11.15 3.79 2.00
N PHE A 14 -10.45 3.47 3.09
CA PHE A 14 -9.75 4.44 3.92
C PHE A 14 -8.86 5.43 3.12
N CYS A 15 -8.01 4.92 2.23
CA CYS A 15 -7.11 5.77 1.44
C CYS A 15 -7.85 6.67 0.43
N PHE A 16 -8.98 6.21 -0.12
CA PHE A 16 -9.79 6.99 -1.06
C PHE A 16 -10.60 8.07 -0.36
N GLU A 17 -11.12 7.78 0.85
CA GLU A 17 -11.79 8.81 1.67
C GLU A 17 -10.81 9.89 2.11
N MET A 18 -9.59 9.52 2.50
CA MET A 18 -8.53 10.48 2.79
C MET A 18 -8.20 11.34 1.56
N LEU A 19 -8.09 10.75 0.37
CA LEU A 19 -7.87 11.49 -0.87
C LEU A 19 -9.04 12.43 -1.18
N ASN A 20 -10.29 12.00 -0.99
CA ASN A 20 -11.48 12.83 -1.20
C ASN A 20 -11.50 14.02 -0.23
N ALA A 21 -11.17 13.81 1.04
CA ALA A 21 -11.06 14.91 2.02
C ALA A 21 -9.98 15.93 1.61
N LEU A 22 -8.83 15.47 1.10
CA LEU A 22 -7.79 16.35 0.55
C LEU A 22 -8.29 17.10 -0.68
N LYS A 23 -9.00 16.41 -1.57
CA LYS A 23 -9.59 16.98 -2.79
C LYS A 23 -10.54 18.13 -2.47
N GLU A 24 -11.42 17.93 -1.49
CA GLU A 24 -12.37 18.95 -1.00
C GLU A 24 -11.65 20.12 -0.33
N LYS A 25 -10.64 19.83 0.51
CA LYS A 25 -9.90 20.87 1.24
C LYS A 25 -9.07 21.77 0.34
N TYR A 26 -8.42 21.22 -0.69
CA TYR A 26 -7.47 21.95 -1.54
C TYR A 26 -7.97 22.22 -2.96
N GLY A 27 -9.16 21.72 -3.34
CA GLY A 27 -9.82 22.08 -4.58
C GLY A 27 -9.18 21.51 -5.85
N PHE A 28 -8.56 20.33 -5.80
CA PHE A 28 -7.98 19.68 -6.98
C PHE A 28 -8.93 18.63 -7.58
N ARG A 29 -8.55 18.09 -8.74
CA ARG A 29 -9.25 16.97 -9.40
C ARG A 29 -8.33 15.76 -9.44
N THR A 30 -8.92 14.57 -9.44
CA THR A 30 -8.20 13.30 -9.41
C THR A 30 -8.66 12.41 -10.55
N GLU A 31 -7.70 11.80 -11.25
CA GLU A 31 -7.94 10.64 -12.09
C GLU A 31 -7.18 9.46 -11.47
N LEU A 32 -7.89 8.39 -11.15
CA LEU A 32 -7.32 7.23 -10.46
C LEU A 32 -6.89 6.18 -11.49
N ARG A 33 -5.65 5.70 -11.37
CA ARG A 33 -5.08 4.68 -12.28
C ARG A 33 -4.43 3.55 -11.50
N LEU A 34 -4.66 2.32 -11.96
CA LEU A 34 -3.96 1.14 -11.48
C LEU A 34 -2.60 0.99 -12.18
N PRO A 35 -1.59 0.41 -11.50
CA PRO A 35 -0.33 0.05 -12.15
C PRO A 35 -0.57 -0.93 -13.30
N TYR A 36 0.16 -0.70 -14.40
CA TYR A 36 0.04 -1.51 -15.61
C TYR A 36 0.33 -2.98 -15.33
N ASP A 37 1.36 -3.24 -14.53
CA ASP A 37 1.84 -4.57 -14.14
C ASP A 37 1.19 -5.14 -12.86
N GLY A 38 0.33 -4.37 -12.19
CA GLY A 38 -0.33 -4.79 -10.95
C GLY A 38 0.57 -4.80 -9.71
N ASN A 39 1.82 -4.32 -9.80
CA ASN A 39 2.78 -4.38 -8.71
C ASN A 39 2.74 -3.13 -7.82
N TRP A 40 3.16 -3.31 -6.56
CA TRP A 40 3.33 -2.19 -5.63
C TRP A 40 4.54 -1.33 -5.98
N GLY A 41 5.65 -1.98 -6.29
CA GLY A 41 6.91 -1.32 -6.63
C GLY A 41 8.11 -1.98 -5.97
N LYS A 42 9.02 -2.44 -6.83
CA LYS A 42 10.30 -3.06 -6.53
C LYS A 42 11.35 -2.46 -7.47
N ARG A 43 12.57 -2.26 -6.95
CA ARG A 43 13.74 -1.91 -7.76
C ARG A 43 14.19 -3.13 -8.56
N LEU A 44 14.25 -2.98 -9.86
CA LEU A 44 14.72 -3.99 -10.80
C LEU A 44 16.25 -3.96 -10.88
N GLU A 45 16.85 -5.02 -11.42
CA GLU A 45 18.31 -5.15 -11.55
C GLU A 45 18.94 -4.05 -12.41
N ASN A 46 18.19 -3.55 -13.40
CA ASN A 46 18.59 -2.42 -14.23
C ASN A 46 18.49 -1.05 -13.52
N GLY A 47 18.18 -1.02 -12.23
CA GLY A 47 18.03 0.18 -11.41
C GLY A 47 16.68 0.89 -11.53
N THR A 48 15.81 0.47 -12.45
CA THR A 48 14.47 1.07 -12.64
C THR A 48 13.45 0.52 -11.65
N TRP A 49 12.32 1.21 -11.52
CA TRP A 49 11.22 0.82 -10.62
C TRP A 49 10.01 0.33 -11.39
N ASN A 50 9.39 -0.76 -10.94
CA ASN A 50 8.11 -1.24 -11.47
C ASN A 50 6.92 -0.80 -10.60
N GLY A 51 5.69 -1.23 -10.94
CA GLY A 51 4.52 -0.98 -10.10
C GLY A 51 4.17 0.48 -9.88
N MET A 52 3.42 0.74 -8.81
CA MET A 52 3.01 2.09 -8.42
C MET A 52 4.20 3.00 -8.09
N VAL A 53 5.24 2.48 -7.40
CA VAL A 53 6.48 3.25 -7.15
C VAL A 53 7.11 3.67 -8.48
N GLY A 54 7.16 2.78 -9.48
CA GLY A 54 7.69 3.08 -10.80
C GLY A 54 6.92 4.16 -11.56
N MET A 55 5.59 4.15 -11.46
CA MET A 55 4.75 5.19 -12.08
C MET A 55 5.03 6.57 -11.47
N VAL A 56 5.17 6.65 -10.15
CA VAL A 56 5.52 7.90 -9.45
C VAL A 56 6.95 8.33 -9.82
N ASN A 57 7.92 7.41 -9.74
CA ASN A 57 9.33 7.68 -10.06
C ASN A 57 9.53 8.17 -11.50
N ARG A 58 8.77 7.64 -12.46
CA ARG A 58 8.77 8.09 -13.87
C ARG A 58 7.84 9.27 -14.14
N SER A 59 7.23 9.86 -13.12
CA SER A 59 6.29 10.99 -13.23
C SER A 59 5.07 10.72 -14.13
N GLU A 60 4.64 9.46 -14.24
CA GLU A 60 3.41 9.06 -14.94
C GLU A 60 2.16 9.40 -14.12
N VAL A 61 2.32 9.50 -12.80
CA VAL A 61 1.31 9.95 -11.83
C VAL A 61 1.95 10.88 -10.81
N ASN A 62 1.14 11.77 -10.23
CA ASN A 62 1.63 12.74 -9.24
C ASN A 62 1.66 12.20 -7.81
N LEU A 63 0.83 11.21 -7.48
CA LEU A 63 0.70 10.68 -6.13
C LEU A 63 0.34 9.19 -6.17
N GLY A 64 1.04 8.39 -5.36
CA GLY A 64 0.62 7.02 -5.04
C GLY A 64 -0.33 7.03 -3.85
N VAL A 65 -1.54 6.48 -4.02
CA VAL A 65 -2.56 6.41 -2.95
C VAL A 65 -2.88 4.96 -2.65
N ALA A 66 -2.22 4.42 -1.62
CA ALA A 66 -2.45 3.07 -1.09
C ALA A 66 -1.79 2.93 0.29
N GLY A 67 -1.96 1.78 0.95
CA GLY A 67 -1.20 1.40 2.14
C GLY A 67 0.24 1.03 1.80
N PHE A 68 1.08 2.00 1.46
CA PHE A 68 2.50 1.76 1.19
C PHE A 68 3.27 1.56 2.50
N ALA A 69 3.94 0.42 2.62
CA ALA A 69 5.02 0.28 3.58
C ALA A 69 6.17 1.22 3.21
N ILE A 70 6.54 2.10 4.15
CA ILE A 70 7.71 2.96 4.07
C ILE A 70 8.95 2.10 4.29
N SER A 71 9.88 2.13 3.35
CA SER A 71 11.15 1.42 3.47
C SER A 71 12.27 2.23 2.84
N GLN A 72 13.47 2.10 3.42
CA GLN A 72 14.67 2.80 2.93
C GLN A 72 14.91 2.57 1.43
N VAL A 73 14.70 1.34 0.96
CA VAL A 73 14.88 1.01 -0.46
C VAL A 73 13.91 1.80 -1.34
N ARG A 74 12.65 1.99 -0.92
CA ARG A 74 11.66 2.77 -1.67
C ARG A 74 11.89 4.27 -1.58
N GLU A 75 12.45 4.76 -0.48
CA GLU A 75 12.85 6.17 -0.34
C GLU A 75 13.92 6.59 -1.36
N GLU A 76 14.71 5.65 -1.89
CA GLU A 76 15.63 5.95 -3.01
C GLU A 76 14.89 6.28 -4.33
N GLY A 77 13.63 5.85 -4.47
CA GLY A 77 12.86 6.01 -5.70
C GLY A 77 11.75 7.06 -5.62
N ILE A 78 11.21 7.31 -4.44
CA ILE A 78 10.08 8.23 -4.20
C ILE A 78 10.16 8.85 -2.81
N ASP A 79 9.55 10.02 -2.65
CA ASP A 79 9.33 10.63 -1.33
C ASP A 79 8.00 10.17 -0.73
N PHE A 80 7.98 9.96 0.59
CA PHE A 80 6.77 9.65 1.34
C PHE A 80 6.25 10.89 2.10
N THR A 81 4.95 10.91 2.34
CA THR A 81 4.33 11.83 3.31
C THR A 81 4.63 11.40 4.74
N ILE A 82 4.12 12.16 5.70
CA ILE A 82 4.05 11.67 7.08
C ILE A 82 3.23 10.36 7.13
N PRO A 83 3.64 9.36 7.93
CA PRO A 83 2.87 8.15 8.13
C PRO A 83 1.50 8.47 8.73
N PHE A 84 0.44 7.84 8.22
CA PHE A 84 -0.92 7.99 8.75
C PHE A 84 -1.43 6.75 9.50
N TYR A 85 -0.72 5.62 9.40
CA TYR A 85 -1.07 4.35 10.01
C TYR A 85 0.20 3.57 10.36
N GLU A 86 0.20 2.93 11.52
CA GLU A 86 1.27 2.04 11.96
C GLU A 86 0.71 0.61 12.03
N GLU A 87 1.27 -0.29 11.23
CA GLU A 87 0.88 -1.69 11.20
C GLU A 87 1.99 -2.57 11.79
N PRO A 88 1.78 -3.18 12.97
CA PRO A 88 2.76 -4.11 13.51
C PRO A 88 2.75 -5.42 12.72
N SER A 89 3.93 -5.97 12.46
CA SER A 89 4.07 -7.31 11.89
C SER A 89 3.54 -8.36 12.86
N ALA A 90 2.54 -9.14 12.43
CA ALA A 90 1.95 -10.22 13.21
C ALA A 90 1.83 -11.51 12.38
N ILE A 91 1.81 -12.65 13.07
CA ILE A 91 1.56 -13.95 12.44
C ILE A 91 0.09 -14.28 12.60
N LEU A 92 -0.63 -14.42 11.48
CA LEU A 92 -2.00 -14.92 11.48
C LEU A 92 -1.99 -16.45 11.49
N MET A 93 -2.62 -17.05 12.50
CA MET A 93 -2.78 -18.50 12.62
C MET A 93 -4.26 -18.88 12.58
N PRO A 94 -4.63 -20.03 11.99
CA PRO A 94 -5.98 -20.54 12.11
C PRO A 94 -6.31 -20.83 13.58
N PRO A 95 -7.60 -20.79 13.97
CA PRO A 95 -8.00 -21.18 15.31
C PRO A 95 -7.53 -22.62 15.60
N PRO A 96 -7.12 -22.91 16.84
CA PRO A 96 -6.64 -24.24 17.18
C PRO A 96 -7.77 -25.25 17.05
N LYS A 97 -7.45 -26.45 16.58
CA LYS A 97 -8.36 -27.57 16.75
C LYS A 97 -8.54 -27.87 18.25
N PRO A 98 -9.75 -28.24 18.71
CA PRO A 98 -9.97 -28.67 20.08
C PRO A 98 -8.95 -29.75 20.49
N GLY A 99 -8.26 -29.54 21.62
CA GLY A 99 -7.21 -30.44 22.13
C GLY A 99 -5.77 -30.14 21.66
N SER A 100 -5.55 -29.13 20.82
CA SER A 100 -4.20 -28.72 20.39
C SER A 100 -3.46 -27.89 21.46
N LYS A 101 -2.20 -28.24 21.73
CA LYS A 101 -1.30 -27.50 22.65
C LYS A 101 -0.56 -26.33 21.98
N LEU A 102 -0.88 -26.00 20.72
CA LEU A 102 -0.15 -25.01 19.92
C LEU A 102 -0.05 -23.62 20.58
N PHE A 103 -1.07 -23.23 21.35
CA PHE A 103 -1.09 -21.96 22.07
C PHE A 103 -0.07 -21.89 23.23
N ALA A 104 0.31 -23.02 23.82
CA ALA A 104 1.31 -23.04 24.88
C ALA A 104 2.72 -22.69 24.37
N ALA A 105 3.06 -23.04 23.13
CA ALA A 105 4.41 -22.79 22.60
C ALA A 105 4.64 -21.32 22.18
N VAL A 106 3.60 -20.62 21.71
CA VAL A 106 3.73 -19.25 21.18
C VAL A 106 3.68 -18.19 22.28
N LEU A 107 2.94 -18.44 23.37
CA LEU A 107 2.83 -17.50 24.50
C LEU A 107 3.95 -17.66 25.55
N MET A 108 4.70 -18.77 25.53
CA MET A 108 5.83 -19.00 26.45
C MET A 108 7.16 -18.39 25.99
N GLY A 109 7.17 -17.61 24.91
CA GLY A 109 8.36 -16.92 24.38
C GLY A 109 8.55 -15.48 24.87
N ARG A 110 7.84 -15.04 25.92
CA ARG A 110 8.09 -13.76 26.59
C ARG A 110 8.78 -14.04 27.93
N GLU A 111 10.11 -14.05 27.89
CA GLU A 111 10.95 -13.54 28.99
C GLU A 111 11.51 -12.18 28.58
#